data_AF-C5M8N1-F1
#
_entry.id   AF-C5M8N1-F1
#
_cell.length_a   1.000
_cell.length_b   1.000
_cell.length_c   1.000
_cell.angle_alpha   90.00
_cell.angle_beta   90.00
_cell.angle_gamma   90.00
#
_symmetry.space_group_name_H-M   'P 1'
#
loop_
_entity.id
_entity.type
_entity.pdbx_description
1 polymer ?
#
loop_
_entity_poly.entity_id
_entity_poly.type
_entity_poly.pdbx_seq_one_letter_code
_entity_poly.pdbx_strand_id
1 'polypeptide(L)'
;MHRIDKVSVDLYFIDKNFIQQPFFLNLTRLKLGSLVPGDAKYIPRNLKQLTFGIFRVEEIKPYLDLPNSTLESLSIIIWFIFSGEVVDCDLAYLTNLRELTFVGPCRDWGSYYSQYYKLPSNLVTLVVREDLLYPTEDDIAVCPDLTTINCPG
;
A
#
# COMPACT_ATOMS: atom_id res chain seq x y z
N MET A 1 12.63 12.30 -13.74
CA MET A 1 12.27 11.96 -15.12
C MET A 1 11.04 11.07 -15.05
N HIS A 2 9.91 11.52 -15.57
CA HIS A 2 8.66 10.74 -15.58
C HIS A 2 8.66 9.78 -16.77
N ARG A 3 8.31 8.51 -16.54
CA ARG A 3 8.07 7.54 -17.61
C ARG A 3 6.56 7.38 -17.74
N ILE A 4 6.04 7.59 -18.95
CA ILE A 4 4.62 7.52 -19.25
C ILE A 4 4.40 6.50 -20.36
N ASP A 5 3.70 5.43 -20.01
CA ASP A 5 3.16 4.43 -20.89
C ASP A 5 1.64 4.60 -20.83
N LYS A 6 0.88 4.28 -21.88
CA LYS A 6 -0.61 4.43 -21.87
C LYS A 6 -1.32 3.69 -20.72
N VAL A 7 -0.61 2.82 -19.99
CA VAL A 7 -1.11 1.98 -18.91
C VAL A 7 -0.37 2.15 -17.58
N SER A 8 0.78 2.84 -17.56
CA SER A 8 1.69 2.93 -16.40
C SER A 8 2.36 4.29 -16.32
N VAL A 9 2.42 4.85 -15.12
CA VAL A 9 3.12 6.13 -14.90
C VAL A 9 3.94 6.06 -13.61
N ASP A 10 5.16 6.59 -13.69
CA ASP A 10 6.02 6.86 -12.53
C ASP A 10 6.06 8.37 -12.24
N LEU A 11 5.46 8.78 -11.12
CA LEU A 11 5.48 10.16 -10.61
C LEU A 11 6.25 10.26 -9.30
N TYR A 12 6.78 11.45 -9.01
CA TYR A 12 7.33 11.74 -7.69
C TYR A 12 6.23 12.26 -6.74
N PHE A 13 5.30 13.08 -7.26
CA PHE A 13 4.12 13.62 -6.58
C PHE A 13 2.93 13.71 -7.56
N ILE A 14 1.71 13.85 -7.05
CA ILE A 14 0.52 14.11 -7.87
C ILE A 14 0.41 15.61 -8.18
N ASP A 15 0.45 15.96 -9.46
CA ASP A 15 0.18 17.33 -9.93
C ASP A 15 -1.30 17.45 -10.34
N LYS A 16 -1.99 18.49 -9.86
CA LYS A 16 -3.39 18.81 -10.20
C LYS A 16 -3.63 19.02 -11.69
N ASN A 17 -2.61 19.40 -12.46
CA ASN A 17 -2.69 19.50 -13.91
C ASN A 17 -2.53 18.14 -14.60
N PHE A 18 -1.80 17.22 -13.97
CA PHE A 18 -1.60 15.87 -14.49
C PHE A 18 -2.86 15.00 -14.36
N ILE A 19 -3.58 15.14 -13.24
CA ILE A 19 -4.79 14.35 -12.96
C ILE A 19 -5.97 14.66 -13.91
N GLN A 20 -5.94 15.83 -14.58
CA GLN A 20 -6.97 16.23 -15.52
C GLN A 20 -6.78 15.62 -16.91
N GLN A 21 -5.64 14.96 -17.16
CA GLN A 21 -5.36 14.41 -18.47
C GLN A 21 -6.24 13.16 -18.72
N PRO A 22 -6.88 13.03 -19.90
CA PRO A 22 -7.80 11.92 -20.17
C PRO A 22 -7.20 10.52 -20.01
N PHE A 23 -5.88 10.37 -20.26
CA PHE A 23 -5.21 9.08 -20.07
C PHE A 23 -5.08 8.70 -18.60
N PHE A 24 -5.04 9.66 -17.69
CA PHE A 24 -4.80 9.44 -16.28
C PHE A 24 -5.92 8.60 -15.65
N LEU A 25 -7.17 8.81 -16.09
CA LEU A 25 -8.34 8.05 -15.65
C LEU A 25 -8.34 6.58 -16.12
N ASN A 26 -7.52 6.26 -17.12
CA ASN A 26 -7.40 4.92 -17.71
C ASN A 26 -6.13 4.19 -17.28
N LEU A 27 -5.35 4.76 -16.35
CA LEU A 27 -4.19 4.07 -15.81
C LEU A 27 -4.62 2.82 -15.07
N THR A 28 -3.89 1.73 -15.33
CA THR A 28 -4.02 0.47 -14.61
C THR A 28 -2.88 0.28 -13.63
N ARG A 29 -1.77 1.00 -13.82
CA ARG A 29 -0.60 0.98 -12.94
C ARG A 29 -0.14 2.40 -12.62
N LEU A 30 0.13 2.67 -11.36
CA LEU A 30 0.63 3.95 -10.90
C LEU A 30 1.70 3.74 -9.84
N LYS A 31 2.85 4.38 -10.04
CA LYS A 31 3.93 4.44 -9.06
C LYS A 31 4.14 5.89 -8.65
N LEU A 32 4.07 6.15 -7.36
CA LEU A 32 4.28 7.45 -6.75
C LEU A 32 5.52 7.41 -5.85
N GLY A 33 6.37 8.42 -5.94
CA GLY A 33 7.53 8.58 -5.06
C GLY A 33 7.08 8.87 -3.62
N SER A 34 6.15 9.80 -3.46
CA SER A 34 5.45 10.07 -2.21
C SER A 34 3.98 10.36 -2.49
N LEU A 35 3.09 9.76 -1.71
CA LEU A 35 1.73 10.27 -1.54
C LEU A 35 1.75 11.33 -0.41
N VAL A 36 0.84 12.30 -0.44
CA VAL A 36 0.58 13.24 0.66
C VAL A 36 -0.90 13.17 1.07
N PRO A 37 -1.30 13.66 2.26
CA PRO A 37 -2.68 13.49 2.72
C PRO A 37 -3.64 14.20 1.76
N GLY A 38 -4.73 13.52 1.38
CA GLY A 38 -5.71 14.07 0.46
C GLY A 38 -5.37 13.93 -1.02
N ASP A 39 -4.22 13.35 -1.38
CA ASP A 39 -3.92 12.94 -2.76
C ASP A 39 -4.66 11.66 -3.18
N ALA A 40 -5.08 10.84 -2.21
CA ALA A 40 -5.81 9.59 -2.43
C ALA A 40 -7.06 9.78 -3.32
N LYS A 41 -7.76 10.91 -3.18
CA LYS A 41 -8.94 11.25 -3.98
C LYS A 41 -8.64 11.46 -5.47
N TYR A 42 -7.38 11.67 -5.81
CA TYR A 42 -6.91 11.83 -7.18
C TYR A 42 -6.41 10.52 -7.77
N ILE A 43 -6.38 9.43 -7.02
CA ILE A 43 -5.95 8.13 -7.54
C ILE A 43 -7.05 7.58 -8.49
N PRO A 44 -6.70 7.15 -9.71
CA PRO A 44 -7.67 6.55 -10.63
C PRO A 44 -8.30 5.28 -10.06
N ARG A 45 -9.62 5.14 -10.19
CA ARG A 45 -10.36 4.00 -9.61
C ARG A 45 -10.13 2.67 -10.35
N ASN A 46 -9.66 2.74 -11.59
CA ASN A 46 -9.38 1.58 -12.45
C ASN A 46 -7.98 0.99 -12.25
N LEU A 47 -7.23 1.46 -11.24
CA LEU A 47 -5.91 0.92 -10.96
C LEU A 47 -5.98 -0.54 -10.51
N LYS A 48 -5.13 -1.34 -11.13
CA LYS A 48 -4.81 -2.72 -10.77
C LYS A 48 -3.56 -2.81 -9.90
N GLN A 49 -2.60 -1.91 -10.12
CA GLN A 49 -1.36 -1.88 -9.35
C GLN A 49 -1.07 -0.46 -8.87
N LEU A 50 -0.74 -0.34 -7.60
CA LEU A 50 -0.38 0.92 -6.97
C LEU A 50 0.89 0.72 -6.15
N THR A 51 1.88 1.57 -6.40
CA THR A 51 3.05 1.71 -5.55
C THR A 51 3.11 3.15 -5.07
N PHE A 52 3.30 3.36 -3.77
CA PHE A 52 3.58 4.70 -3.27
C PHE A 52 4.55 4.68 -2.10
N GLY A 53 5.31 5.76 -1.96
CA GLY A 53 6.06 6.05 -0.75
C GLY A 53 5.26 6.89 0.24
N ILE A 54 5.55 6.72 1.52
CA ILE A 54 5.10 7.56 2.62
C ILE A 54 6.27 7.86 3.55
N PHE A 55 6.32 9.09 4.02
CA PHE A 55 7.34 9.49 4.97
C PHE A 55 7.13 8.88 6.35
N ARG A 56 5.87 8.69 6.77
CA ARG A 56 5.52 8.20 8.10
C ARG A 56 4.42 7.16 8.03
N VAL A 57 4.48 6.14 8.88
CA VAL A 57 3.46 5.09 8.96
C VAL A 57 2.12 5.68 9.43
N GLU A 58 2.11 6.64 10.36
CA GLU A 58 0.92 7.30 10.93
C GLU A 58 0.01 7.95 9.88
N GLU A 59 0.58 8.21 8.72
CA GLU A 59 -0.07 8.82 7.59
C GLU A 59 -0.82 7.80 6.72
N ILE A 60 -0.66 6.48 6.89
CA ILE A 60 -1.25 5.49 5.97
C ILE A 60 -2.79 5.63 5.84
N LYS A 61 -3.51 5.77 6.95
CA LYS A 61 -4.99 5.80 6.93
C LYS A 61 -5.58 6.98 6.13
N PRO A 62 -5.16 8.24 6.35
CA PRO A 62 -5.62 9.36 5.51
C PRO A 62 -5.20 9.26 4.03
N TYR A 63 -4.34 8.30 3.69
CA TYR A 63 -3.73 8.10 2.37
C TYR A 63 -4.31 6.87 1.66
N LEU A 64 -4.92 5.96 2.42
CA LEU A 64 -5.57 4.73 1.98
C LEU A 64 -7.07 4.76 2.27
N ASP A 65 -7.75 5.87 1.94
CA ASP A 65 -9.17 5.81 1.62
C ASP A 65 -9.27 5.64 0.11
N LEU A 66 -9.15 4.38 -0.35
CA LEU A 66 -9.25 3.98 -1.75
C LEU A 66 -10.61 3.31 -2.01
N PRO A 67 -11.75 4.05 -1.93
CA PRO A 67 -13.05 3.44 -2.03
C PRO A 67 -13.27 2.89 -3.44
N ASN A 68 -13.71 1.62 -3.52
CA ASN A 68 -14.00 0.89 -4.75
C ASN A 68 -12.77 0.60 -5.63
N SER A 69 -11.65 0.23 -5.02
CA SER A 69 -10.46 -0.12 -5.79
C SER A 69 -10.62 -1.49 -6.48
N THR A 70 -10.30 -1.52 -7.77
CA THR A 70 -10.07 -2.77 -8.52
C THR A 70 -8.65 -3.30 -8.31
N LEU A 71 -8.00 -2.83 -7.23
CA LEU A 71 -6.58 -2.99 -6.98
C LEU A 71 -6.29 -4.45 -6.62
N GLU A 72 -5.36 -5.04 -7.35
CA GLU A 72 -4.92 -6.42 -7.18
C GLU A 72 -3.55 -6.47 -6.50
N SER A 73 -2.74 -5.42 -6.66
CA SER A 73 -1.40 -5.30 -6.07
C SER A 73 -1.17 -3.92 -5.44
N LEU A 74 -0.68 -3.92 -4.21
CA LEU A 74 -0.32 -2.72 -3.45
C LEU A 74 1.10 -2.85 -2.92
N SER A 75 1.94 -1.84 -3.18
CA SER A 75 3.27 -1.72 -2.60
C SER A 75 3.41 -0.40 -1.86
N ILE A 76 3.69 -0.48 -0.57
CA ILE A 76 3.85 0.67 0.32
C ILE A 76 5.33 0.75 0.71
N ILE A 77 5.97 1.87 0.39
CA ILE A 77 7.36 2.16 0.75
C ILE A 77 7.34 3.15 1.92
N ILE A 78 7.92 2.77 3.04
CA ILE A 78 7.97 3.55 4.28
C ILE A 78 9.40 4.05 4.46
N TRP A 79 9.58 5.37 4.56
CA TRP A 79 10.93 5.96 4.69
C TRP A 79 11.37 6.16 6.13
N PHE A 80 10.45 6.46 7.06
CA PHE A 80 10.75 6.66 8.48
C PHE A 80 9.65 6.08 9.39
N ILE A 81 10.09 5.57 10.54
CA ILE A 81 9.22 5.31 11.70
C ILE A 81 9.60 6.30 12.78
N PHE A 82 8.62 7.00 13.33
CA PHE A 82 8.78 7.61 14.64
C PHE A 82 8.10 6.71 15.66
N SER A 83 8.84 6.33 16.69
CA SER A 83 8.33 5.47 17.76
C SER A 83 7.26 6.22 18.55
N GLY A 84 6.05 5.68 18.63
CA GLY A 84 5.11 6.06 19.67
C GLY A 84 3.63 6.09 19.28
N GLU A 85 3.31 6.28 17.99
CA GLU A 85 1.91 6.29 17.56
C GLU A 85 1.51 5.00 16.85
N VAL A 86 0.41 4.46 17.34
CA VAL A 86 -0.32 3.34 16.77
C VAL A 86 -0.93 3.79 15.45
N VAL A 87 -0.67 3.03 14.40
CA VAL A 87 -1.22 3.30 13.07
C VAL A 87 -2.22 2.22 12.73
N ASP A 88 -3.48 2.62 12.64
CA ASP A 88 -4.55 1.80 12.09
C ASP A 88 -4.39 1.72 10.56
N CYS A 89 -3.99 0.56 10.09
CA CYS A 89 -3.82 0.21 8.69
C CYS A 89 -4.75 -0.98 8.37
N ASP A 90 -6.05 -0.76 8.57
CA ASP A 90 -7.10 -1.68 8.13
C ASP A 90 -7.18 -1.69 6.60
N LEU A 91 -6.63 -2.74 5.98
CA LEU A 91 -6.66 -2.98 4.54
C LEU A 91 -7.75 -4.01 4.16
N ALA A 92 -8.58 -4.45 5.12
CA ALA A 92 -9.58 -5.49 4.87
C ALA A 92 -10.64 -5.08 3.84
N TYR A 93 -10.85 -3.77 3.68
CA TYR A 93 -11.78 -3.22 2.69
C TYR A 93 -11.27 -3.37 1.23
N LEU A 94 -9.98 -3.65 1.02
CA LEU A 94 -9.39 -3.86 -0.31
C LEU A 94 -9.65 -5.30 -0.79
N THR A 95 -10.91 -5.63 -1.05
CA THR A 95 -11.38 -7.00 -1.30
C THR A 95 -10.81 -7.66 -2.56
N ASN A 96 -10.26 -6.89 -3.51
CA ASN A 96 -9.62 -7.44 -4.71
C ASN A 96 -8.10 -7.65 -4.54
N LEU A 97 -7.52 -7.20 -3.42
CA LEU A 97 -6.09 -7.21 -3.22
C LEU A 97 -5.58 -8.64 -3.01
N ARG A 98 -4.67 -9.06 -3.88
CA ARG A 98 -4.02 -10.39 -3.85
C ARG A 98 -2.56 -10.30 -3.46
N GLU A 99 -1.92 -9.18 -3.73
CA GLU A 99 -0.51 -8.96 -3.46
C GLU A 99 -0.32 -7.69 -2.63
N LEU A 100 0.35 -7.84 -1.49
CA LEU A 100 0.69 -6.75 -0.61
C LEU A 100 2.19 -6.77 -0.33
N THR A 101 2.85 -5.65 -0.59
CA THR A 101 4.27 -5.47 -0.30
C THR A 101 4.48 -4.29 0.63
N PHE A 102 5.15 -4.52 1.75
CA PHE A 102 5.71 -3.47 2.59
C PHE A 102 7.22 -3.42 2.37
N VAL A 103 7.74 -2.22 2.16
CA VAL A 103 9.18 -1.97 2.05
C VAL A 103 9.56 -0.84 2.99
N GLY A 104 10.56 -1.05 3.82
CA GLY A 104 11.13 -0.01 4.66
C GLY A 104 11.42 -0.48 6.07
N PRO A 105 12.10 0.34 6.88
CA PRO A 105 12.31 0.03 8.28
C PRO A 105 10.94 0.03 8.94
N CYS A 106 10.43 -1.13 9.36
CA CYS A 106 9.33 -1.24 10.32
C CYS A 106 9.82 -2.11 11.49
N ARG A 107 10.32 -1.46 12.54
CA ARG A 107 11.02 -2.12 13.65
C ARG A 107 10.11 -2.92 14.58
N ASP A 108 8.80 -2.80 14.43
CA ASP A 108 7.85 -3.39 15.36
C ASP A 108 6.59 -3.85 14.59
N TRP A 109 6.60 -5.02 13.94
CA TRP A 109 5.32 -5.69 13.60
C TRP A 109 4.76 -6.45 14.81
N GLY A 110 5.65 -6.91 15.70
CA GLY A 110 5.31 -7.72 16.87
C GLY A 110 4.65 -6.93 18.01
N SER A 111 3.68 -7.59 18.67
CA SER A 111 2.84 -7.26 19.84
C SER A 111 2.15 -5.88 19.91
N TYR A 112 2.75 -4.82 19.37
CA TYR A 112 2.16 -3.48 19.34
C TYR A 112 1.23 -3.26 18.15
N TYR A 113 1.37 -4.03 17.07
CA TYR A 113 0.78 -3.69 15.77
C TYR A 113 -0.21 -4.70 15.18
N SER A 114 -0.24 -5.96 15.62
CA SER A 114 -1.17 -6.98 15.07
C SER A 114 -2.65 -6.60 15.19
N GLN A 115 -3.03 -5.88 16.25
CA GLN A 115 -4.41 -5.38 16.40
C GLN A 115 -4.78 -4.22 15.46
N TYR A 116 -3.80 -3.69 14.69
CA TYR A 116 -3.95 -2.49 13.87
C TYR A 116 -3.71 -2.73 12.37
N TYR A 117 -3.25 -3.92 11.96
CA TYR A 117 -3.12 -4.31 10.55
C TYR A 117 -4.11 -5.42 10.24
N LYS A 118 -5.28 -5.08 9.71
CA LYS A 118 -6.19 -6.10 9.18
C LYS A 118 -5.87 -6.35 7.71
N LEU A 119 -5.35 -7.54 7.44
CA LEU A 119 -5.07 -7.96 6.07
C LEU A 119 -6.38 -8.25 5.30
N PRO A 120 -6.42 -8.02 3.98
CA PRO A 120 -7.54 -8.44 3.16
C PRO A 120 -7.63 -9.97 3.11
N SER A 121 -8.84 -10.51 3.28
CA SER A 121 -9.04 -11.96 3.35
C SER A 121 -8.66 -12.71 2.07
N ASN A 122 -8.63 -12.02 0.94
CA ASN A 122 -8.30 -12.59 -0.39
C ASN A 122 -6.80 -12.48 -0.73
N LEU A 123 -5.96 -12.09 0.24
CA LEU A 123 -4.53 -11.93 0.04
C LEU A 123 -3.85 -13.28 -0.21
N VAL A 124 -3.06 -13.38 -1.27
CA VAL A 124 -2.34 -14.60 -1.69
C VAL A 124 -0.85 -14.47 -1.42
N THR A 125 -0.31 -13.27 -1.58
CA THR A 125 1.11 -12.97 -1.39
C THR A 125 1.30 -11.78 -0.47
N LEU A 126 2.06 -11.99 0.60
CA LEU A 126 2.54 -10.96 1.50
C LEU A 126 4.06 -10.90 1.42
N VAL A 127 4.59 -9.74 1.04
CA VAL A 127 6.03 -9.47 1.01
C VAL A 127 6.32 -8.35 1.98
N VAL A 128 7.29 -8.57 2.85
CA VAL A 128 7.69 -7.66 3.90
C VAL A 128 9.21 -7.54 3.75
N ARG A 129 9.73 -6.38 3.33
CA ARG A 129 11.15 -6.19 3.00
C ARG A 129 11.84 -5.23 3.96
N GLU A 130 13.05 -5.61 4.39
CA GLU A 130 13.89 -5.01 5.46
C GLU A 130 13.58 -5.57 6.87
N ASP A 131 14.43 -5.27 7.88
CA ASP A 131 14.46 -5.86 9.25
C ASP A 131 13.08 -5.86 9.93
N LEU A 132 12.26 -6.87 9.63
CA LEU A 132 10.84 -6.89 9.94
C LEU A 132 10.47 -8.13 10.74
N LEU A 133 9.64 -7.89 11.75
CA LEU A 133 8.95 -8.94 12.48
C LEU A 133 7.87 -9.56 11.59
N TYR A 134 7.68 -10.87 11.76
CA TYR A 134 6.77 -11.70 10.98
C TYR A 134 5.30 -11.37 11.33
N PRO A 135 4.36 -11.46 10.36
CA PRO A 135 2.94 -11.46 10.68
C PRO A 135 2.64 -12.54 11.72
N THR A 136 1.73 -12.25 12.65
CA THR A 136 1.35 -13.20 13.71
C THR A 136 0.47 -14.32 13.13
N GLU A 137 0.28 -15.41 13.88
CA GLU A 137 -0.63 -16.49 13.46
C GLU A 137 -2.06 -15.98 13.27
N ASP A 138 -2.52 -15.03 14.09
CA ASP A 138 -3.83 -14.40 13.96
C ASP A 138 -3.94 -13.56 12.68
N ASP A 139 -2.88 -12.84 12.30
CA ASP A 139 -2.83 -12.07 11.04
C ASP A 139 -2.89 -13.00 9.81
N ILE A 140 -2.27 -14.18 9.90
CA ILE A 140 -2.30 -15.18 8.82
C ILE A 140 -3.67 -15.87 8.76
N ALA A 141 -4.29 -16.13 9.91
CA ALA A 141 -5.57 -16.84 10.00
C ALA A 141 -6.72 -16.10 9.29
N VAL A 142 -6.65 -14.77 9.16
CA VAL A 142 -7.66 -13.98 8.43
C VAL A 142 -7.51 -14.05 6.90
N CYS A 143 -6.40 -14.58 6.39
CA CYS A 143 -6.10 -14.73 4.96
C CYS A 143 -5.97 -16.22 4.58
N PRO A 144 -7.09 -16.95 4.41
CA PRO A 144 -7.06 -18.39 4.14
C PRO A 144 -6.34 -18.77 2.83
N ASP A 145 -6.27 -17.84 1.88
CA ASP A 145 -5.63 -18.05 0.58
C ASP A 145 -4.13 -17.63 0.56
N LEU A 146 -3.56 -17.23 1.69
CA LEU A 146 -2.18 -16.76 1.78
C LEU A 146 -1.21 -17.93 1.60
N THR A 147 -0.56 -18.01 0.43
CA THR A 147 0.39 -19.09 0.11
C THR A 147 1.85 -18.65 0.17
N THR A 148 2.10 -17.34 0.08
CA THR A 148 3.46 -16.80 -0.03
C THR A 148 3.67 -15.72 1.02
N ILE A 149 4.63 -15.96 1.91
CA ILE A 149 5.13 -14.96 2.87
C ILE A 149 6.63 -14.85 2.64
N ASN A 150 7.09 -13.66 2.23
CA ASN A 150 8.51 -13.38 2.04
C ASN A 150 8.93 -12.26 3.00
N CYS A 151 9.61 -12.64 4.07
CA CYS A 151 10.24 -11.75 5.05
C CYS A 151 11.76 -11.99 5.03
N PRO A 152 12.61 -10.97 5.10
CA PRO A 152 14.03 -11.19 5.36
C PRO A 152 14.19 -11.83 6.74
N GLY A 153 14.94 -12.93 6.79
CA GLY A 153 15.36 -13.58 8.03
C GLY A 153 16.65 -13.00 8.57
#